data_AF-A0A1M6G0P2-F1
#
_entry.id   AF-A0A1M6G0P2-F1
#
_cell.length_a   1.000
_cell.length_b   1.000
_cell.length_c   1.000
_cell.angle_alpha   90.00
_cell.angle_beta   90.00
_cell.angle_gamma   90.00
#
_symmetry.space_group_name_H-M   'P 1'
#
loop_
_entity.id
_entity.type
_entity.pdbx_description
1 polymer ?
#
loop_
_entity_poly.entity_id
_entity_poly.type
_entity_poly.pdbx_seq_one_letter_code
_entity_poly.pdbx_strand_id
1 'polypeptide(L)'
;MKHKKSLKETLGIPQEELAALLGVTRSQISMYESGKRGLPLTAMIELTSMLTYMEKSKRNDKLFKEYQENEKQLTLKQLEKELQETVYLQLLLEKRMNVVQKIRNENLNALQLLDYLETKIPKKNNILHQHIKNKALLQLKKNSDYQLERLGIKKMILELQSKTLKQKIKTINNDKPNDLV
;
A
#
# COMPACT_ATOMS: atom_id res chain seq x y z
N MET A 1 10.40 -36.17 22.58
CA MET A 1 10.04 -36.87 21.32
C MET A 1 9.22 -35.92 20.46
N LYS A 2 9.48 -35.93 19.15
CA LYS A 2 9.11 -34.91 18.15
C LYS A 2 7.66 -34.43 18.22
N HIS A 3 7.49 -33.12 18.10
CA HIS A 3 6.22 -32.39 17.96
C HIS A 3 5.31 -33.02 16.89
N LYS A 4 4.39 -33.90 17.30
CA LYS A 4 3.23 -34.26 16.49
C LYS A 4 2.32 -33.04 16.51
N LYS A 5 1.92 -32.52 15.34
CA LYS A 5 0.98 -31.38 15.29
C LYS A 5 -0.23 -31.71 16.17
N SER A 6 -0.59 -30.78 17.05
CA SER A 6 -1.80 -30.92 17.85
C SER A 6 -3.04 -30.91 16.95
N LEU A 7 -4.16 -31.44 17.42
CA LEU A 7 -5.43 -31.33 16.73
C LEU A 7 -5.82 -29.86 16.57
N LYS A 8 -5.47 -29.00 17.53
CA LYS A 8 -5.60 -27.55 17.40
C LYS A 8 -4.85 -26.99 16.19
N GLU A 9 -3.59 -27.36 16.00
CA GLU A 9 -2.79 -26.90 14.86
C GLU A 9 -3.27 -27.47 13.52
N THR A 10 -3.99 -28.60 13.54
CA THR A 10 -4.47 -29.28 12.34
C THR A 10 -5.85 -28.79 11.93
N LEU A 11 -6.79 -28.68 12.88
CA LEU A 11 -8.18 -28.29 12.67
C LEU A 11 -8.41 -26.78 12.83
N GLY A 12 -7.50 -26.06 13.49
CA GLY A 12 -7.59 -24.62 13.70
C GLY A 12 -8.49 -24.18 14.85
N ILE A 13 -9.06 -25.13 15.62
CA ILE A 13 -9.97 -24.85 16.74
C ILE A 13 -9.37 -25.33 18.08
N PRO A 14 -9.66 -24.66 19.20
CA PRO A 14 -9.18 -25.07 20.52
C PRO A 14 -9.79 -26.40 20.99
N GLN A 15 -9.13 -27.08 21.93
CA GLN A 15 -9.55 -28.39 22.43
C GLN A 15 -10.94 -28.37 23.06
N GLU A 16 -11.31 -27.25 23.69
CA GLU A 16 -12.60 -27.04 24.33
C GLU A 16 -13.74 -27.06 23.31
N GLU A 17 -13.57 -26.38 22.19
CA GLU A 17 -14.53 -26.35 21.09
C GLU A 17 -14.58 -27.70 20.35
N LEU A 18 -13.42 -28.31 20.10
CA LEU A 18 -13.36 -29.65 19.52
C LEU A 18 -14.05 -30.70 20.39
N ALA A 19 -13.88 -30.61 21.72
CA ALA A 19 -14.54 -31.49 22.67
C ALA A 19 -16.05 -31.34 22.61
N ALA A 20 -16.55 -30.09 22.52
CA ALA A 20 -17.97 -29.81 22.35
C ALA A 20 -18.53 -30.39 21.04
N LEU A 21 -17.80 -30.24 19.92
CA LEU A 21 -18.19 -30.80 18.61
C LEU A 21 -18.24 -32.33 18.61
N LEU A 22 -17.29 -32.99 19.29
CA LEU A 22 -17.21 -34.44 19.36
C LEU A 22 -18.05 -35.07 20.48
N GLY A 23 -18.72 -34.25 21.30
CA GLY A 23 -19.52 -34.73 22.45
C GLY A 23 -18.68 -35.38 23.56
N VAL A 24 -17.44 -34.91 23.76
CA VAL A 24 -16.52 -35.42 24.79
C VAL A 24 -16.04 -34.28 25.70
N THR A 25 -15.27 -34.62 26.73
CA THR A 25 -14.64 -33.62 27.59
C THR A 25 -13.29 -33.16 27.01
N ARG A 26 -12.92 -31.90 27.29
CA ARG A 26 -11.57 -31.36 26.99
C ARG A 26 -10.45 -32.28 27.51
N SER A 27 -10.63 -32.85 28.71
CA SER A 27 -9.67 -33.76 29.33
C SER A 27 -9.45 -35.03 28.48
N GLN A 28 -10.51 -35.57 27.86
CA GLN A 28 -10.40 -36.70 26.94
C GLN A 28 -9.63 -36.34 25.68
N ILE A 29 -9.82 -35.14 25.11
CA ILE A 29 -9.01 -34.64 23.98
C ILE A 29 -7.53 -34.53 24.38
N SER A 30 -7.22 -33.94 25.53
CA SER A 30 -5.84 -33.81 26.03
C SER A 30 -5.17 -35.18 26.28
N MET A 31 -5.90 -36.13 26.87
CA MET A 31 -5.42 -37.50 27.05
C MET A 31 -5.21 -38.24 25.74
N TYR A 32 -6.05 -37.98 24.73
CA TYR A 32 -5.90 -38.52 23.40
C TYR A 32 -4.67 -37.98 22.68
N GLU A 33 -4.48 -36.65 22.69
CA GLU A 33 -3.31 -36.02 22.07
C GLU A 33 -1.99 -36.43 22.74
N SER A 34 -2.00 -36.65 24.06
CA SER A 34 -0.84 -37.15 24.81
C SER A 34 -0.67 -38.68 24.75
N GLY A 35 -1.54 -39.40 24.03
CA GLY A 35 -1.48 -40.85 23.87
C GLY A 35 -1.82 -41.65 25.14
N LYS A 36 -2.33 -40.99 26.19
CA LYS A 36 -2.67 -41.61 27.47
C LYS A 36 -3.98 -42.40 27.43
N ARG A 37 -4.92 -42.03 26.56
CA ARG A 37 -6.22 -42.71 26.42
C ARG A 37 -6.82 -42.50 25.02
N GLY A 38 -7.44 -43.53 24.46
CA GLY A 38 -8.25 -43.40 23.24
C GLY A 38 -9.54 -42.60 23.47
N LEU A 39 -10.06 -41.98 22.41
CA LEU A 39 -11.41 -41.39 22.42
C LEU A 39 -12.48 -42.48 22.26
N PRO A 40 -13.73 -42.22 22.66
CA PRO A 40 -14.87 -43.08 22.32
C PRO A 40 -14.94 -43.34 20.82
N LEU A 41 -15.39 -44.53 20.42
CA LEU A 41 -15.42 -44.94 19.01
C LEU A 41 -16.17 -43.94 18.11
N THR A 42 -17.32 -43.45 18.58
CA THR A 42 -18.13 -42.44 17.87
C THR A 42 -17.35 -41.14 17.64
N ALA A 43 -16.67 -40.63 18.66
CA ALA A 43 -15.82 -39.43 18.55
C ALA A 43 -14.59 -39.67 17.65
N MET A 44 -14.02 -40.87 17.62
CA MET A 44 -12.91 -41.20 16.70
C MET A 44 -13.36 -41.24 15.25
N ILE A 45 -14.53 -41.81 14.95
CA ILE A 45 -15.10 -41.83 13.60
C ILE A 45 -15.32 -40.40 13.09
N GLU A 46 -15.93 -39.56 13.92
CA GLU A 46 -16.22 -38.16 13.58
C GLU A 46 -14.93 -37.33 13.43
N LEU A 47 -13.96 -37.49 14.34
CA LEU A 47 -12.67 -36.83 14.19
C LEU A 47 -11.96 -37.25 12.89
N THR A 48 -12.04 -38.53 12.53
CA THR A 48 -11.44 -39.05 11.30
C THR A 48 -12.14 -38.49 10.06
N SER A 49 -13.47 -38.35 10.09
CA SER A 49 -14.24 -37.76 8.99
C SER A 49 -13.88 -36.29 8.78
N MET A 50 -13.76 -35.51 9.85
CA MET A 50 -13.32 -34.11 9.83
C MET A 50 -11.92 -33.96 9.23
N LEU A 51 -10.95 -34.75 9.70
CA LEU A 51 -9.58 -34.71 9.19
C LEU A 51 -9.51 -35.09 7.71
N THR A 52 -10.22 -36.15 7.32
CA THR A 52 -10.28 -36.60 5.92
C THR A 52 -10.93 -35.54 5.02
N TYR A 53 -11.96 -34.86 5.52
CA TYR A 53 -12.60 -33.76 4.80
C TYR A 53 -11.61 -32.62 4.58
N MET A 54 -10.90 -32.17 5.62
CA MET A 54 -9.92 -31.09 5.51
C MET A 54 -8.73 -31.42 4.61
N GLU A 55 -8.31 -32.69 4.55
CA GLU A 55 -7.27 -33.14 3.60
C GLU A 55 -7.76 -33.14 2.16
N LYS A 56 -9.02 -33.51 1.92
CA LYS A 56 -9.63 -33.59 0.58
C LYS A 56 -10.12 -32.23 0.08
N SER A 57 -10.65 -31.39 0.96
CA SER A 57 -11.16 -30.07 0.61
C SER A 57 -10.00 -29.10 0.41
N LYS A 58 -9.53 -29.01 -0.83
CA LYS A 58 -8.50 -28.03 -1.24
C LYS A 58 -9.04 -26.61 -1.14
N ARG A 59 -9.17 -26.02 0.07
CA ARG A 59 -9.55 -24.60 0.30
C ARG A 59 -10.44 -24.01 -0.80
N ASN A 60 -11.52 -24.72 -1.14
CA ASN A 60 -12.41 -24.41 -2.27
C ASN A 60 -13.88 -24.54 -1.84
N ASP A 61 -14.08 -24.69 -0.53
CA ASP A 61 -15.37 -24.76 0.10
C ASP A 61 -16.06 -23.41 -0.01
N LYS A 62 -17.40 -23.44 0.00
CA LYS A 62 -18.24 -22.25 -0.17
C LYS A 62 -17.84 -21.10 0.76
N LEU A 63 -17.69 -21.40 2.06
CA LEU A 63 -17.30 -20.41 3.08
C LEU A 63 -15.93 -19.80 2.81
N PHE A 64 -14.99 -20.61 2.32
CA PHE A 64 -13.65 -20.12 2.00
C PHE A 64 -13.65 -19.22 0.75
N LYS A 65 -14.40 -19.60 -0.29
CA LYS A 65 -14.56 -18.76 -1.49
C LYS A 65 -15.23 -17.43 -1.17
N GLU A 66 -16.26 -17.44 -0.32
CA GLU A 66 -16.94 -16.24 0.15
C GLU A 66 -16.00 -15.32 0.94
N TYR A 67 -15.22 -15.89 1.87
CA TYR A 67 -14.19 -15.14 2.60
C TYR A 67 -13.15 -14.53 1.65
N GLN A 68 -12.63 -15.30 0.70
CA GLN A 68 -11.62 -14.80 -0.26
C GLN A 68 -12.16 -13.67 -1.13
N GLU A 69 -13.40 -13.77 -1.61
CA GLU A 69 -14.00 -12.71 -2.41
C GLU A 69 -14.19 -11.43 -1.58
N ASN A 70 -14.69 -11.54 -0.34
CA ASN A 70 -14.84 -10.40 0.55
C ASN A 70 -13.49 -9.72 0.84
N GLU A 71 -12.45 -10.49 1.16
CA GLU A 71 -11.10 -9.97 1.40
C GLU A 71 -10.51 -9.31 0.16
N LYS A 72 -10.76 -9.90 -1.02
CA LYS A 72 -10.35 -9.32 -2.32
C LYS A 72 -11.02 -7.96 -2.54
N GLN A 73 -12.33 -7.86 -2.32
CA GLN A 73 -13.07 -6.61 -2.48
C GLN A 73 -12.60 -5.53 -1.49
N LEU A 74 -12.36 -5.89 -0.23
CA LEU A 74 -11.80 -4.98 0.78
C LEU A 74 -10.42 -4.47 0.37
N THR A 75 -9.56 -5.37 -0.11
CA THR A 75 -8.21 -5.04 -0.58
C THR A 75 -8.27 -4.08 -1.77
N LEU A 76 -9.10 -4.38 -2.77
CA LEU A 76 -9.28 -3.52 -3.94
C LEU A 76 -9.74 -2.11 -3.56
N LYS A 77 -10.77 -2.01 -2.70
CA LYS A 77 -11.29 -0.73 -2.22
C LYS A 77 -10.20 0.11 -1.53
N GLN A 78 -9.36 -0.52 -0.71
CA GLN A 78 -8.29 0.17 -0.01
C GLN A 78 -7.18 0.65 -0.97
N LEU A 79 -6.78 -0.19 -1.93
CA LEU A 79 -5.79 0.17 -2.94
C LEU A 79 -6.28 1.29 -3.86
N GLU A 80 -7.57 1.30 -4.22
CA GLU A 80 -8.18 2.37 -5.01
C GLU A 80 -8.16 3.71 -4.26
N LYS A 81 -8.45 3.70 -2.96
CA LYS A 81 -8.35 4.88 -2.11
C LYS A 81 -6.92 5.43 -2.07
N GLU A 82 -5.93 4.57 -1.86
CA GLU A 82 -4.51 4.97 -1.87
C GLU A 82 -4.07 5.51 -3.23
N LEU A 83 -4.59 4.95 -4.32
CA LEU A 83 -4.33 5.46 -5.67
C LEU A 83 -4.91 6.87 -5.85
N GLN A 84 -6.15 7.10 -5.40
CA GLN A 84 -6.78 8.43 -5.46
C GLN A 84 -6.00 9.47 -4.67
N GLU A 85 -5.58 9.14 -3.45
CA GLU A 85 -4.77 10.02 -2.60
C GLU A 85 -3.41 10.34 -3.27
N THR A 86 -2.76 9.33 -3.85
CA THR A 86 -1.48 9.51 -4.55
C THR A 86 -1.62 10.44 -5.76
N VAL A 87 -2.66 10.27 -6.58
CA VAL A 87 -2.94 11.13 -7.74
C VAL A 87 -3.23 12.57 -7.30
N TYR A 88 -3.99 12.74 -6.21
CA TYR A 88 -4.26 14.06 -5.65
C TYR A 88 -2.97 14.77 -5.21
N LEU A 89 -2.06 14.06 -4.53
CA LEU A 89 -0.77 14.62 -4.10
C LEU A 89 0.12 15.02 -5.29
N GLN A 90 0.12 14.24 -6.38
CA GLN A 90 0.83 14.59 -7.61
C GLN A 90 0.34 15.94 -8.17
N LEU A 91 -0.99 16.14 -8.21
CA LEU A 91 -1.60 17.39 -8.68
C LEU A 91 -1.21 18.59 -7.81
N LEU A 92 -1.17 18.41 -6.48
CA LEU A 92 -0.74 19.47 -5.56
C LEU A 92 0.73 19.85 -5.78
N LEU A 93 1.61 18.87 -5.96
CA LEU A 93 3.02 19.11 -6.25
C LEU A 93 3.21 19.82 -7.58
N GLU A 94 2.47 19.42 -8.61
CA GLU A 94 2.49 20.07 -9.93
C GLU A 94 2.07 21.53 -9.86
N LYS A 95 0.96 21.83 -9.16
CA LYS A 95 0.53 23.22 -8.92
C LYS A 95 1.63 24.02 -8.23
N ARG A 96 2.28 23.44 -7.23
CA ARG A 96 3.37 24.10 -6.50
C ARG A 96 4.59 24.34 -7.38
N MET A 97 4.97 23.36 -8.20
CA MET A 97 6.08 23.50 -9.16
C MET A 97 5.78 24.63 -10.16
N ASN A 98 4.55 24.72 -10.68
CA ASN A 98 4.14 25.77 -11.60
C ASN A 98 4.24 27.17 -10.96
N VAL A 99 3.86 27.31 -9.69
CA VAL A 99 4.02 28.58 -8.95
C VAL A 99 5.49 28.95 -8.80
N VAL A 100 6.33 28.01 -8.38
CA VAL A 100 7.78 28.23 -8.23
C VAL A 100 8.40 28.61 -9.58
N GLN A 101 8.07 27.90 -10.65
CA GLN A 101 8.56 28.17 -12.00
C GLN A 101 8.12 29.56 -12.50
N LYS A 102 6.85 29.93 -12.27
CA LYS A 102 6.33 31.24 -12.65
C LYS A 102 7.10 32.36 -11.94
N ILE A 103 7.26 32.26 -10.62
CA ILE A 103 8.01 33.24 -9.84
C ILE A 103 9.46 33.33 -10.35
N ARG A 104 10.09 32.20 -10.65
CA ARG A 104 11.45 32.19 -11.23
C ARG A 104 11.51 32.92 -12.57
N ASN A 105 10.61 32.59 -13.50
CA ASN A 105 10.58 33.21 -14.82
C ASN A 105 10.39 34.73 -14.73
N GLU A 106 9.49 35.21 -13.87
CA GLU A 106 9.29 36.65 -13.63
C GLU A 106 10.57 37.34 -13.14
N ASN A 107 11.32 36.71 -12.24
CA ASN A 107 12.55 37.30 -11.70
C ASN A 107 13.73 37.18 -12.68
N LEU A 108 13.81 36.12 -13.49
CA LEU A 108 14.78 36.02 -14.58
C LEU A 108 14.54 37.09 -15.65
N ASN A 109 13.27 37.33 -16.03
CA ASN A 109 12.91 38.41 -16.94
C ASN A 109 13.31 39.78 -16.39
N ALA A 110 13.15 40.00 -15.07
CA ALA A 110 13.60 41.24 -14.42
C ALA A 110 15.12 41.41 -14.53
N LEU A 111 15.91 40.35 -14.34
CA LEU A 111 17.37 40.40 -14.52
C LEU A 111 17.75 40.64 -15.99
N GLN A 112 17.08 39.99 -16.94
CA GLN A 112 17.31 40.21 -18.36
C GLN A 112 16.99 41.65 -18.79
N LEU A 113 15.91 42.23 -18.27
CA LEU A 113 15.57 43.62 -18.51
C LEU A 113 16.64 44.57 -17.97
N LEU A 114 17.17 44.29 -16.77
CA LEU A 114 18.25 45.11 -16.20
C LEU A 114 19.52 45.05 -17.06
N ASP A 115 19.90 43.87 -17.54
CA ASP A 115 21.04 43.69 -18.46
C ASP A 115 20.86 44.54 -19.75
N TYR A 116 19.66 44.51 -20.34
CA TYR A 116 19.34 45.36 -21.49
C TYR A 116 19.40 46.86 -21.17
N LEU A 117 18.91 47.29 -20.01
CA LEU A 117 18.94 48.70 -19.61
C LEU A 117 20.36 49.19 -19.31
N GLU A 118 21.21 48.35 -18.72
CA GLU A 118 22.61 48.65 -18.45
C GLU A 118 23.43 48.79 -19.74
N THR A 119 23.16 47.97 -20.75
CA THR A 119 23.82 48.06 -22.07
C THR A 119 23.41 49.30 -22.87
N LYS A 120 22.17 49.79 -22.73
CA LYS A 120 21.66 50.96 -23.48
C LYS A 120 21.78 52.29 -22.73
N ILE A 121 21.74 52.29 -21.41
CA ILE A 121 21.72 53.51 -20.58
C ILE A 121 22.64 53.33 -19.35
N PRO A 122 23.98 53.26 -19.54
CA PRO A 122 24.94 52.85 -18.50
C PRO A 122 25.06 53.79 -17.29
N LYS A 123 24.30 54.90 -17.20
CA LYS A 123 24.43 55.93 -16.15
C LYS A 123 23.13 56.39 -15.49
N LYS A 124 21.96 55.81 -15.81
CA LYS A 124 20.67 56.26 -15.24
C LYS A 124 20.23 55.31 -14.13
N ASN A 125 20.10 55.83 -12.90
CA ASN A 125 19.52 55.19 -11.71
C ASN A 125 20.15 53.88 -11.21
N ASN A 126 21.45 53.92 -10.86
CA ASN A 126 22.18 52.80 -10.25
C ASN A 126 21.46 52.21 -9.01
N ILE A 127 20.91 53.05 -8.13
CA ILE A 127 20.23 52.61 -6.90
C ILE A 127 19.00 51.74 -7.20
N LEU A 128 18.17 52.16 -8.17
CA LEU A 128 16.95 51.43 -8.53
C LEU A 128 17.30 50.09 -9.19
N HIS A 129 18.31 50.06 -10.06
CA HIS A 129 18.79 48.83 -10.69
C HIS A 129 19.29 47.83 -9.64
N GLN A 130 20.10 48.29 -8.68
CA GLN A 130 20.57 47.45 -7.56
C GLN A 130 19.41 46.91 -6.72
N HIS A 131 18.40 47.74 -6.42
CA HIS A 131 17.23 47.29 -5.67
C HIS A 131 16.44 46.20 -6.40
N ILE A 132 16.18 46.39 -7.71
CA ILE A 132 15.47 45.39 -8.53
C ILE A 132 16.30 44.10 -8.62
N LYS A 133 17.62 44.21 -8.85
CA LYS A 133 18.54 43.08 -8.91
C LYS A 133 18.53 42.27 -7.61
N ASN A 134 18.70 42.95 -6.47
CA ASN A 134 18.73 42.30 -5.16
C ASN A 134 17.41 41.61 -4.85
N LYS A 135 16.27 42.25 -5.14
CA LYS A 135 14.95 41.65 -4.98
C LYS A 135 14.79 40.40 -5.84
N ALA A 136 15.20 40.46 -7.11
CA ALA A 136 15.12 39.32 -8.02
C ALA A 136 16.00 38.15 -7.57
N LEU A 137 17.25 38.43 -7.19
CA LEU A 137 18.17 37.41 -6.67
C LEU A 137 17.68 36.76 -5.37
N LEU A 138 17.09 37.54 -4.45
CA LEU A 138 16.49 37.00 -3.22
C LEU A 138 15.33 36.04 -3.53
N GLN A 139 14.45 36.41 -4.47
CA GLN A 139 13.34 35.55 -4.89
C GLN A 139 13.83 34.29 -5.62
N LEU A 140 14.87 34.39 -6.45
CA LEU A 140 15.48 33.24 -7.13
C LEU A 140 16.18 32.30 -6.14
N LYS A 141 16.80 32.85 -5.09
CA LYS A 141 17.39 32.03 -4.01
C LYS A 141 16.32 31.30 -3.20
N LYS A 142 15.20 31.97 -2.91
CA LYS A 142 14.06 31.37 -2.20
C LYS A 142 13.38 30.29 -3.04
N ASN A 143 13.21 30.55 -4.34
CA ASN A 143 12.56 29.68 -5.32
C ASN A 143 13.63 29.06 -6.23
N SER A 144 14.58 28.33 -5.65
CA SER A 144 15.78 27.84 -6.36
C SER A 144 15.48 26.65 -7.27
N ASP A 145 16.41 26.36 -8.20
CA ASP A 145 16.36 25.13 -9.02
C ASP A 145 16.37 23.89 -8.14
N TYR A 146 17.15 23.89 -7.05
CA TYR A 146 17.12 22.83 -6.05
C TYR A 146 15.71 22.57 -5.50
N GLN A 147 14.92 23.63 -5.24
CA GLN A 147 13.55 23.46 -4.77
C GLN A 147 12.66 22.83 -5.84
N LEU A 148 12.82 23.21 -7.11
CA LEU A 148 12.10 22.60 -8.23
C LEU A 148 12.46 21.12 -8.37
N GLU A 149 13.75 20.79 -8.39
CA GLU A 149 14.26 19.42 -8.47
C GLU A 149 13.72 18.56 -7.32
N ARG A 150 13.76 19.09 -6.10
CA ARG A 150 13.23 18.41 -4.92
C ARG A 150 11.72 18.13 -5.04
N LEU A 151 10.95 19.05 -5.61
CA LEU A 151 9.51 18.84 -5.87
C LEU A 151 9.30 17.83 -7.01
N GLY A 152 10.13 17.88 -8.04
CA GLY A 152 10.13 16.94 -9.17
C GLY A 152 10.40 15.50 -8.73
N ILE A 153 11.43 15.28 -7.90
CA ILE A 153 11.74 13.97 -7.32
C ILE A 153 10.55 13.44 -6.51
N LYS A 154 9.92 14.27 -5.68
CA LYS A 154 8.73 13.86 -4.92
C LYS A 154 7.57 13.48 -5.84
N LYS A 155 7.33 14.24 -6.91
CA LYS A 155 6.31 13.93 -7.91
C LYS A 155 6.61 12.59 -8.59
N MET A 156 7.86 12.37 -9.02
CA MET A 156 8.32 11.13 -9.64
C MET A 156 8.09 9.90 -8.75
N ILE A 157 8.40 10.00 -7.45
CA ILE A 157 8.15 8.92 -6.48
C ILE A 157 6.66 8.57 -6.44
N LEU A 158 5.79 9.58 -6.36
CA LEU A 158 4.34 9.37 -6.35
C LEU A 158 3.84 8.80 -7.68
N GLU A 159 4.41 9.20 -8.82
CA GLU A 159 4.09 8.63 -10.14
C GLU A 159 4.42 7.14 -10.20
N LEU A 160 5.62 6.75 -9.72
CA LEU A 160 6.02 5.35 -9.61
C LEU A 160 5.07 4.56 -8.69
N GLN A 161 4.72 5.12 -7.53
CA GLN A 161 3.77 4.50 -6.60
C GLN A 161 2.41 4.29 -7.28
N SER A 162 1.86 5.30 -7.95
CA SER A 162 0.57 5.20 -8.64
C SER A 162 0.59 4.14 -9.77
N LYS A 163 1.71 4.01 -10.48
CA LYS A 163 1.90 2.99 -11.52
C LYS A 163 1.89 1.59 -10.91
N THR A 164 2.60 1.39 -9.81
CA THR A 164 2.63 0.12 -9.07
C THR A 164 1.25 -0.25 -8.53
N LEU A 165 0.53 0.71 -7.93
CA LEU A 165 -0.84 0.49 -7.43
C LEU A 165 -1.79 0.09 -8.57
N LYS A 166 -1.77 0.80 -9.72
CA LYS A 166 -2.58 0.45 -10.90
C LYS A 166 -2.29 -0.95 -11.42
N GLN A 167 -1.02 -1.34 -11.47
CA GLN A 167 -0.62 -2.69 -11.87
C GLN A 167 -1.17 -3.73 -10.90
N LYS A 168 -1.09 -3.47 -9.59
CA LYS A 168 -1.55 -4.42 -8.58
C LYS A 168 -3.07 -4.60 -8.56
N ILE A 169 -3.82 -3.50 -8.69
CA ILE A 169 -5.27 -3.53 -8.88
C ILE A 169 -5.62 -4.35 -10.13
N LYS A 170 -4.92 -4.14 -11.25
CA LYS A 170 -5.13 -4.90 -12.48
C LYS A 170 -4.84 -6.39 -12.29
N THR A 171 -3.76 -6.75 -11.59
CA THR A 171 -3.45 -8.16 -11.29
C THR A 171 -4.56 -8.80 -10.46
N ILE A 172 -5.00 -8.14 -9.38
CA ILE A 172 -6.07 -8.68 -8.51
C ILE A 172 -7.39 -8.83 -9.28
N ASN A 173 -7.73 -7.87 -10.15
CA ASN A 173 -8.92 -7.96 -11.00
C ASN A 173 -8.82 -9.05 -12.08
N ASN A 174 -7.63 -9.29 -12.62
CA ASN A 174 -7.37 -10.29 -13.67
C ASN A 174 -7.14 -11.70 -13.12
N ASP A 175 -6.83 -11.86 -11.84
CA ASP A 175 -6.94 -13.13 -11.10
C ASP A 175 -8.44 -13.46 -10.95
N LYS A 176 -9.07 -13.78 -12.08
CA LYS A 176 -10.18 -14.73 -12.09
C LYS A 176 -9.56 -16.09 -11.77
N PRO A 177 -10.15 -16.90 -10.89
CA PRO A 177 -9.70 -18.26 -10.71
C PRO A 177 -9.76 -18.92 -12.10
N ASN A 178 -8.60 -19.28 -12.65
CA ASN A 178 -8.55 -20.30 -13.68
C ASN A 178 -9.19 -21.53 -13.01
N ASP A 179 -10.45 -21.78 -13.34
CA ASP A 179 -11.04 -23.09 -13.17
C ASP A 179 -10.11 -24.06 -13.90
N LEU A 180 -9.32 -24.78 -13.10
CA LEU A 180 -8.52 -25.91 -13.54
C LEU A 180 -9.49 -26.94 -14.07
N VAL A 181 -9.43 -27.14 -15.39
CA VAL A 181 -9.95 -28.32 -16.11
C VAL A 181 -9.40 -29.60 -15.46
#